data_AF-A0AAV9Z0F7-F1
#
_entry.id   AF-A0AAV9Z0F7-F1
#
_cell.length_a   1.000
_cell.length_b   1.000
_cell.length_c   1.000
_cell.angle_alpha   90.00
_cell.angle_beta   90.00
_cell.angle_gamma   90.00
#
_symmetry.space_group_name_H-M   'P 1'
#
loop_
_entity.id
_entity.type
_entity.pdbx_description
1 polymer ?
#
loop_
_entity_poly.entity_id
_entity_poly.type
_entity_poly.pdbx_seq_one_letter_code
_entity_poly.pdbx_strand_id
1 'polypeptide(L)'
;MLYQYQCLFSFLLWVIYLVSATPAKDITNRQAVPFVQIEGGLDAISVGSRFNVWGVINNEIFRYTGNDSVPWVQIPGGLAQVSAAADGTVWGVSSDTLIWRYNGVSWDQIEGGLQRISVGSSTNVWGVNNNEIFRYTGNNSQPWIQIPGGLTDISVAADGTVWGVSADTRIWRYTGSSWTQVEGGLQRISVGSSTDVWGVINGEIFRYTGSASSPWIQIPVGLTDIGVGADGVVWGVNSADHSIWRWTGE
;
A
#
# COMPACT_ATOMS: atom_id res chain seq x y z
N MET A 1 -65.22 -21.78 -67.04
CA MET A 1 -64.11 -21.88 -68.02
C MET A 1 -63.04 -20.86 -67.64
N LEU A 2 -61.80 -21.34 -67.56
CA LEU A 2 -60.50 -20.65 -67.57
C LEU A 2 -60.08 -19.67 -66.45
N TYR A 3 -58.96 -20.06 -65.83
CA TYR A 3 -58.01 -19.31 -65.01
C TYR A 3 -57.33 -18.17 -65.77
N GLN A 4 -56.80 -17.18 -65.04
CA GLN A 4 -55.39 -16.73 -65.13
C GLN A 4 -55.02 -15.81 -63.93
N TYR A 5 -53.82 -16.01 -63.41
CA TYR A 5 -53.17 -15.34 -62.27
C TYR A 5 -52.51 -14.02 -62.68
N GLN A 6 -52.40 -13.05 -61.77
CA GLN A 6 -51.14 -12.33 -61.51
C GLN A 6 -51.07 -11.81 -60.06
N CYS A 7 -49.97 -12.14 -59.38
CA CYS A 7 -49.54 -11.63 -58.08
C CYS A 7 -48.99 -10.20 -58.19
N LEU A 8 -49.12 -9.40 -57.12
CA LEU A 8 -48.13 -8.37 -56.76
C LEU A 8 -48.12 -8.18 -55.22
N PHE A 9 -46.98 -8.54 -54.62
CA PHE A 9 -46.56 -8.20 -53.26
C PHE A 9 -46.22 -6.70 -53.20
N SER A 10 -46.50 -6.02 -52.08
CA SER A 10 -45.51 -5.15 -51.42
C SER A 10 -45.96 -4.70 -50.01
N PHE A 11 -44.95 -4.38 -49.19
CA PHE A 11 -44.86 -4.43 -47.74
C PHE A 11 -45.47 -3.25 -46.96
N LEU A 12 -45.87 -3.57 -45.71
CA LEU A 12 -46.04 -2.67 -44.56
C LEU A 12 -44.76 -1.86 -44.28
N LEU A 13 -44.91 -0.60 -43.82
CA LEU A 13 -43.92 0.04 -42.95
C LEU A 13 -44.65 0.74 -41.78
N TRP A 14 -44.39 0.28 -40.56
CA TRP A 14 -44.74 0.98 -39.32
C TRP A 14 -43.58 1.92 -38.95
N VAL A 15 -43.90 3.18 -38.63
CA VAL A 15 -42.94 4.16 -38.13
C VAL A 15 -42.81 3.97 -36.61
N ILE A 16 -41.64 3.52 -36.15
CA ILE A 16 -41.24 3.55 -34.73
C ILE A 16 -40.44 4.84 -34.53
N TYR A 17 -40.87 5.68 -33.59
CA TYR A 17 -40.07 6.81 -33.11
C TYR A 17 -38.87 6.26 -32.32
N LEU A 18 -37.66 6.42 -32.88
CA LEU A 18 -36.41 6.27 -32.14
C LEU A 18 -36.11 7.59 -31.43
N VAL A 19 -36.16 7.59 -30.10
CA VAL A 19 -35.44 8.58 -29.31
C VAL A 19 -33.96 8.30 -29.55
N SER A 20 -33.27 9.21 -30.23
CA SER A 20 -31.82 9.14 -30.41
C SER A 20 -31.16 9.33 -29.05
N ALA A 21 -30.80 8.23 -28.38
CA ALA A 21 -29.81 8.28 -27.33
C ALA A 21 -28.50 8.78 -27.97
N THR A 22 -28.02 9.93 -27.52
CA THR A 22 -26.63 10.35 -27.76
C THR A 22 -25.73 9.17 -27.42
N PRO A 23 -24.86 8.69 -28.33
CA PRO A 23 -23.99 7.58 -28.00
C PRO A 23 -23.13 7.98 -26.82
N ALA A 24 -23.11 7.12 -25.80
CA ALA A 24 -22.25 7.27 -24.64
C ALA A 24 -20.83 7.51 -25.13
N LYS A 25 -20.20 8.55 -24.56
CA LYS A 25 -18.83 8.94 -24.82
C LYS A 25 -17.92 7.75 -24.51
N ASP A 26 -17.53 7.06 -25.58
CA ASP A 26 -16.31 6.29 -25.80
C ASP A 26 -15.51 5.97 -24.52
N ILE A 27 -15.68 4.76 -23.98
CA ILE A 27 -14.97 4.24 -22.80
C ILE A 27 -13.64 3.58 -23.20
N THR A 28 -13.19 3.75 -24.45
CA THR A 28 -12.04 3.03 -25.00
C THR A 28 -10.78 3.89 -25.04
N ASN A 29 -10.31 4.37 -23.87
CA ASN A 29 -8.87 4.60 -23.64
C ASN A 29 -8.53 4.89 -22.15
N ARG A 30 -8.92 4.02 -21.21
CA ARG A 30 -8.12 3.93 -19.98
C ARG A 30 -7.07 2.87 -20.25
N GLN A 31 -5.82 3.29 -20.42
CA GLN A 31 -4.70 2.42 -20.13
C GLN A 31 -5.03 1.76 -18.79
N ALA A 32 -5.22 0.44 -18.78
CA ALA A 32 -5.63 -0.27 -17.58
C ALA A 32 -4.59 0.09 -16.51
N VAL A 33 -5.00 0.81 -15.47
CA VAL A 33 -4.12 1.03 -14.33
C VAL A 33 -3.78 -0.36 -13.79
N PRO A 34 -2.52 -0.68 -13.50
CA PRO A 34 -2.11 -2.04 -13.17
C PRO A 34 -2.44 -2.37 -11.71
N PHE A 35 -3.66 -2.02 -11.31
CA PHE A 35 -4.22 -2.18 -10.00
C PHE A 35 -5.64 -2.72 -10.13
N VAL A 36 -5.94 -3.73 -9.33
CA VAL A 36 -7.30 -4.22 -9.12
C VAL A 36 -7.79 -3.71 -7.78
N GLN A 37 -9.03 -3.21 -7.74
CA GLN A 37 -9.67 -2.79 -6.49
C GLN A 37 -10.05 -4.03 -5.68
N ILE A 38 -9.80 -3.98 -4.38
CA ILE A 38 -10.21 -5.01 -3.42
C ILE A 38 -11.29 -4.40 -2.52
N GLU A 39 -12.36 -5.16 -2.25
CA GLU A 39 -13.45 -4.69 -1.39
C GLU A 39 -12.96 -4.43 0.05
N GLY A 40 -13.63 -3.48 0.71
CA GLY A 40 -13.29 -3.01 2.06
C GLY A 40 -12.89 -1.54 2.08
N GLY A 41 -12.40 -1.09 3.24
CA GLY A 41 -11.86 0.25 3.41
C GLY A 41 -10.70 0.29 4.40
N LEU A 42 -9.60 0.97 4.05
CA LEU A 42 -8.41 1.14 4.88
C LEU A 42 -7.80 2.54 4.71
N ASP A 43 -7.16 3.07 5.76
CA ASP A 43 -6.43 4.36 5.74
C ASP A 43 -4.92 4.19 5.59
N ALA A 44 -4.40 3.06 6.08
CA ALA A 44 -2.99 2.68 5.97
C ALA A 44 -2.86 1.17 5.77
N ILE A 45 -1.79 0.76 5.08
CA ILE A 45 -1.58 -0.64 4.71
C ILE A 45 -0.10 -1.02 4.81
N SER A 46 0.16 -2.24 5.25
CA SER A 46 1.49 -2.84 5.24
C SER A 46 1.44 -4.25 4.69
N VAL A 47 2.41 -4.56 3.84
CA VAL A 47 2.51 -5.82 3.10
C VAL A 47 3.85 -6.44 3.45
N GLY A 48 3.85 -7.56 4.14
CA GLY A 48 5.05 -8.36 4.36
C GLY A 48 5.27 -9.39 3.25
N SER A 49 4.17 -10.03 2.82
CA SER A 49 4.11 -10.94 1.68
C SER A 49 2.65 -11.08 1.23
N ARG A 50 2.39 -11.85 0.15
CA ARG A 50 1.02 -12.20 -0.27
C ARG A 50 0.14 -12.81 0.83
N PHE A 51 0.75 -13.40 1.86
CA PHE A 51 0.05 -14.08 2.97
C PHE A 51 0.03 -13.27 4.28
N ASN A 52 0.71 -12.13 4.32
CA ASN A 52 0.78 -11.27 5.50
C ASN A 52 0.59 -9.81 5.09
N VAL A 53 -0.68 -9.43 4.89
CA VAL A 53 -1.10 -8.06 4.59
C VAL A 53 -2.01 -7.59 5.71
N TRP A 54 -1.71 -6.41 6.25
CA TRP A 54 -2.41 -5.81 7.37
C TRP A 54 -2.73 -4.36 7.04
N GLY A 55 -3.82 -3.85 7.58
CA GLY A 55 -4.16 -2.45 7.47
C GLY A 55 -4.94 -1.96 8.67
N VAL A 56 -5.08 -0.64 8.74
CA VAL A 56 -5.87 0.02 9.78
C VAL A 56 -6.82 1.06 9.19
N ILE A 57 -7.94 1.28 9.87
CA ILE A 57 -8.90 2.35 9.61
C ILE A 57 -9.59 2.71 10.92
N ASN A 58 -9.70 4.00 11.26
CA ASN A 58 -10.32 4.44 12.52
C ASN A 58 -9.78 3.71 13.78
N ASN A 59 -8.48 3.43 13.80
CA ASN A 59 -7.79 2.59 14.79
C ASN A 59 -8.18 1.09 14.82
N GLU A 60 -9.15 0.65 14.02
CA GLU A 60 -9.45 -0.77 13.85
C GLU A 60 -8.40 -1.45 12.98
N ILE A 61 -8.11 -2.72 13.28
CA ILE A 61 -7.02 -3.48 12.66
C ILE A 61 -7.63 -4.59 11.82
N PHE A 62 -7.17 -4.73 10.58
CA PHE A 62 -7.62 -5.77 9.66
C PHE A 62 -6.45 -6.54 9.10
N ARG A 63 -6.65 -7.86 8.93
CA ARG A 63 -5.72 -8.75 8.26
C ARG A 63 -6.36 -9.31 7.00
N TYR A 64 -5.60 -9.36 5.91
CA TYR A 64 -6.04 -9.98 4.67
C TYR A 64 -6.22 -11.50 4.85
N THR A 65 -7.31 -12.05 4.36
CA THR A 65 -7.66 -13.48 4.54
C THR A 65 -6.99 -14.41 3.53
N GLY A 66 -6.44 -13.86 2.45
CA GLY A 66 -6.02 -14.67 1.29
C GLY A 66 -7.12 -14.89 0.25
N ASN A 67 -8.33 -14.37 0.48
CA ASN A 67 -9.49 -14.57 -0.39
C ASN A 67 -10.21 -13.24 -0.68
N ASP A 68 -10.13 -12.76 -1.92
CA ASP A 68 -10.75 -11.49 -2.35
C ASP A 68 -12.29 -11.45 -2.18
N SER A 69 -12.98 -12.59 -2.06
CA SER A 69 -14.43 -12.62 -1.80
C SER A 69 -14.81 -12.31 -0.35
N VAL A 70 -13.86 -12.47 0.58
CA VAL A 70 -14.00 -12.08 2.00
C VAL A 70 -12.64 -11.55 2.44
N PRO A 71 -12.22 -10.38 1.93
CA PRO A 71 -10.81 -9.99 1.91
C PRO A 71 -10.25 -9.71 3.30
N TRP A 72 -11.05 -9.23 4.25
CA TRP A 72 -10.56 -8.75 5.53
C TRP A 72 -11.22 -9.45 6.70
N VAL A 73 -10.40 -9.79 7.70
CA VAL A 73 -10.86 -10.18 9.04
C VAL A 73 -10.37 -9.13 10.05
N GLN A 74 -11.27 -8.66 10.90
CA GLN A 74 -10.92 -7.72 11.97
C GLN A 74 -10.13 -8.45 13.06
N ILE A 75 -9.06 -7.83 13.53
CA ILE A 75 -8.24 -8.32 14.63
C ILE A 75 -8.46 -7.40 15.84
N PRO A 76 -8.82 -7.94 17.02
CA PRO A 76 -9.03 -7.12 18.22
C PRO A 76 -7.80 -6.28 18.59
N GLY A 77 -8.02 -5.02 18.94
CA GLY A 77 -6.99 -4.06 19.31
C GLY A 77 -7.31 -2.65 18.82
N GLY A 78 -6.36 -1.73 19.01
CA GLY A 78 -6.47 -0.35 18.53
C GLY A 78 -5.12 0.19 18.09
N LEU A 79 -4.89 0.36 16.79
CA LEU A 79 -3.62 0.85 16.23
C LEU A 79 -3.84 1.98 15.23
N ALA A 80 -3.06 3.05 15.35
CA ALA A 80 -3.01 4.12 14.37
C ALA A 80 -2.17 3.74 13.13
N GLN A 81 -1.23 2.80 13.28
CA GLN A 81 -0.45 2.24 12.17
C GLN A 81 0.01 0.81 12.50
N VAL A 82 0.06 -0.04 11.47
CA VAL A 82 0.51 -1.44 11.56
C VAL A 82 1.59 -1.72 10.51
N SER A 83 2.52 -2.60 10.83
CA SER A 83 3.54 -3.10 9.92
C SER A 83 3.67 -4.62 10.00
N ALA A 84 3.83 -5.27 8.85
CA ALA A 84 3.87 -6.71 8.71
C ALA A 84 5.09 -7.15 7.88
N ALA A 85 5.77 -8.22 8.32
CA ALA A 85 6.90 -8.83 7.64
C ALA A 85 6.54 -10.19 7.01
N ALA A 86 7.36 -10.65 6.06
CA ALA A 86 7.15 -11.93 5.37
C ALA A 86 7.22 -13.15 6.31
N ASP A 87 7.98 -13.06 7.41
CA ASP A 87 8.13 -14.13 8.41
C ASP A 87 6.94 -14.24 9.38
N GLY A 88 5.90 -13.43 9.18
CA GLY A 88 4.71 -13.39 10.04
C GLY A 88 4.82 -12.42 11.21
N THR A 89 5.96 -11.76 11.41
CA THR A 89 6.11 -10.74 12.46
C THR A 89 5.22 -9.54 12.15
N VAL A 90 4.47 -9.07 13.15
CA VAL A 90 3.60 -7.89 13.01
C VAL A 90 3.77 -7.00 14.24
N TRP A 91 3.96 -5.71 13.98
CA TRP A 91 4.05 -4.67 14.99
C TRP A 91 3.11 -3.53 14.64
N GLY A 92 2.79 -2.70 15.61
CA GLY A 92 2.04 -1.49 15.37
C GLY A 92 2.24 -0.46 16.46
N VAL A 93 1.72 0.73 16.20
CA VAL A 93 1.67 1.83 17.16
C VAL A 93 0.23 2.32 17.30
N SER A 94 -0.18 2.63 18.54
CA SER A 94 -1.48 3.26 18.82
C SER A 94 -1.38 4.79 18.73
N SER A 95 -2.52 5.48 18.76
CA SER A 95 -2.60 6.94 18.61
C SER A 95 -1.89 7.73 19.72
N ASP A 96 -1.70 7.12 20.89
CA ASP A 96 -0.94 7.61 22.04
C ASP A 96 0.54 7.18 22.00
N THR A 97 1.03 6.72 20.85
CA THR A 97 2.41 6.30 20.56
C THR A 97 2.87 5.01 21.23
N LEU A 98 2.00 4.28 21.96
CA LEU A 98 2.38 3.00 22.54
C LEU A 98 2.67 1.98 21.45
N ILE A 99 3.65 1.10 21.72
CA ILE A 99 4.18 0.14 20.75
C ILE A 99 3.66 -1.25 21.10
N TRP A 100 3.18 -1.96 20.09
CA TRP A 100 2.53 -3.25 20.25
C TRP A 100 3.11 -4.27 19.28
N ARG A 101 3.38 -5.49 19.76
CA ARG A 101 3.81 -6.63 18.96
C ARG A 101 2.75 -7.72 19.00
N TYR A 102 2.32 -8.20 17.84
CA TYR A 102 1.35 -9.29 17.75
C TYR A 102 2.00 -10.62 18.13
N ASN A 103 1.38 -11.39 19.02
CA ASN A 103 1.88 -12.69 19.47
C ASN A 103 1.17 -13.89 18.81
N GLY A 104 0.32 -13.62 17.80
CA GLY A 104 -0.51 -14.63 17.12
C GLY A 104 -1.93 -14.76 17.68
N VAL A 105 -2.20 -14.18 18.86
CA VAL A 105 -3.52 -14.19 19.50
C VAL A 105 -3.93 -12.77 19.91
N SER A 106 -3.02 -12.04 20.55
CA SER A 106 -3.22 -10.69 21.09
C SER A 106 -1.98 -9.82 20.83
N TRP A 107 -1.98 -8.62 21.43
CA TRP A 107 -0.90 -7.66 21.35
C TRP A 107 -0.15 -7.58 22.67
N ASP A 108 1.16 -7.77 22.62
CA ASP A 108 2.06 -7.53 23.74
C ASP A 108 2.61 -6.10 23.64
N GLN A 109 2.50 -5.32 24.71
CA GLN A 109 3.09 -3.99 24.75
C GLN A 109 4.62 -4.08 24.84
N ILE A 110 5.31 -3.26 24.07
CA ILE A 110 6.76 -3.07 24.12
C ILE A 110 7.02 -1.67 24.66
N GLU A 111 7.89 -1.55 25.67
CA GLU A 111 8.21 -0.24 26.25
C GLU A 111 8.83 0.72 25.23
N GLY A 112 8.51 2.01 25.38
CA GLY A 112 8.91 3.08 24.48
C GLY A 112 7.71 3.81 23.88
N GLY A 113 7.99 4.73 22.95
CA GLY A 113 6.96 5.42 22.19
C GLY A 113 7.41 5.69 20.76
N LEU A 114 6.56 5.36 19.78
CA LEU A 114 6.81 5.56 18.35
C LEU A 114 5.58 6.12 17.65
N GLN A 115 5.79 6.96 16.64
CA GLN A 115 4.73 7.49 15.76
C GLN A 115 4.59 6.66 14.48
N ARG A 116 5.66 5.99 14.06
CA ARG A 116 5.69 5.05 12.93
C ARG A 116 6.60 3.90 13.27
N ILE A 117 6.24 2.70 12.82
CA ILE A 117 7.03 1.48 12.96
C ILE A 117 7.03 0.70 11.65
N SER A 118 8.17 0.11 11.32
CA SER A 118 8.32 -0.81 10.20
C SER A 118 9.05 -2.08 10.66
N VAL A 119 8.52 -3.23 10.23
CA VAL A 119 9.11 -4.55 10.49
C VAL A 119 9.38 -5.27 9.17
N GLY A 120 10.65 -5.61 8.97
CA GLY A 120 11.10 -6.42 7.83
C GLY A 120 11.29 -7.88 8.21
N SER A 121 11.58 -8.15 9.49
CA SER A 121 11.65 -9.47 10.12
C SER A 121 11.63 -9.33 11.63
N SER A 122 11.56 -10.45 12.36
CA SER A 122 11.65 -10.48 13.82
C SER A 122 12.92 -9.83 14.39
N THR A 123 13.98 -9.69 13.58
CA THR A 123 15.27 -9.10 13.97
C THR A 123 15.57 -7.77 13.29
N ASN A 124 14.68 -7.29 12.41
CA ASN A 124 14.81 -6.01 11.74
C ASN A 124 13.53 -5.18 11.91
N VAL A 125 13.47 -4.46 13.04
CA VAL A 125 12.37 -3.57 13.40
C VAL A 125 12.92 -2.18 13.68
N TRP A 126 12.32 -1.18 13.03
CA TRP A 126 12.71 0.21 13.16
C TRP A 126 11.48 1.08 13.34
N GLY A 127 11.67 2.24 13.94
CA GLY A 127 10.60 3.21 14.08
C GLY A 127 11.12 4.62 14.21
N VAL A 128 10.19 5.56 14.13
CA VAL A 128 10.48 6.98 14.34
C VAL A 128 9.51 7.61 15.33
N ASN A 129 10.00 8.59 16.09
CA ASN A 129 9.20 9.42 16.98
C ASN A 129 9.81 10.82 17.03
N ASN A 130 9.03 11.88 16.80
CA ASN A 130 9.52 13.26 16.85
C ASN A 130 10.80 13.48 16.02
N ASN A 131 10.85 12.88 14.82
CA ASN A 131 12.00 12.82 13.92
C ASN A 131 13.19 11.96 14.38
N GLU A 132 13.23 11.49 15.62
CA GLU A 132 14.26 10.57 16.10
C GLU A 132 14.04 9.16 15.55
N ILE A 133 15.14 8.46 15.26
CA ILE A 133 15.13 7.13 14.65
C ILE A 133 15.55 6.09 15.68
N PHE A 134 14.80 5.00 15.78
CA PHE A 134 15.06 3.92 16.71
C PHE A 134 15.12 2.58 15.99
N ARG A 135 16.05 1.72 16.43
CA ARG A 135 16.15 0.32 16.00
C ARG A 135 15.91 -0.59 17.20
N TYR A 136 15.11 -1.63 17.00
CA TYR A 136 14.86 -2.63 18.02
C TYR A 136 16.12 -3.46 18.31
N THR A 137 16.40 -3.72 19.58
CA THR A 137 17.61 -4.42 20.02
C THR A 137 17.47 -5.95 20.03
N GLY A 138 16.25 -6.47 19.92
CA GLY A 138 15.97 -7.87 20.20
C GLY A 138 15.71 -8.17 21.68
N ASN A 139 15.76 -7.17 22.57
CA ASN A 139 15.61 -7.34 24.01
C ASN A 139 14.54 -6.39 24.58
N ASN A 140 13.41 -6.94 25.04
CA ASN A 140 12.31 -6.15 25.60
C ASN A 140 12.67 -5.35 26.86
N SER A 141 13.72 -5.69 27.61
CA SER A 141 14.17 -4.91 28.77
C SER A 141 14.95 -3.65 28.41
N GLN A 142 15.48 -3.58 27.19
CA GLN A 142 16.09 -2.38 26.63
C GLN A 142 15.79 -2.36 25.13
N PRO A 143 14.52 -2.09 24.74
CA PRO A 143 14.02 -2.44 23.43
C PRO A 143 14.61 -1.61 22.30
N TRP A 144 15.05 -0.38 22.55
CA TRP A 144 15.44 0.54 21.49
C TRP A 144 16.84 1.09 21.68
N ILE A 145 17.55 1.21 20.56
CA ILE A 145 18.74 2.06 20.42
C ILE A 145 18.44 3.18 19.44
N GLN A 146 18.92 4.38 19.73
CA GLN A 146 18.78 5.52 18.84
C GLN A 146 19.81 5.45 17.71
N ILE A 147 19.36 5.72 16.49
CA ILE A 147 20.20 5.81 15.30
C ILE A 147 20.27 7.29 14.88
N PRO A 148 21.47 7.86 14.65
CA PRO A 148 21.59 9.25 14.22
C PRO A 148 20.85 9.54 12.91
N GLY A 149 20.14 10.65 12.85
CA GLY A 149 19.38 11.11 11.68
C GLY A 149 18.08 11.80 12.07
N GLY A 150 17.26 12.11 11.07
CA GLY A 150 15.98 12.79 11.25
C GLY A 150 14.96 12.33 10.21
N LEU A 151 13.98 11.50 10.59
CA LEU A 151 13.00 10.90 9.66
C LEU A 151 11.56 10.98 10.20
N THR A 152 10.59 11.20 9.30
CA THR A 152 9.15 11.22 9.60
C THR A 152 8.44 9.93 9.19
N ASP A 153 9.03 9.14 8.30
CA ASP A 153 8.56 7.80 7.94
C ASP A 153 9.77 6.92 7.60
N ILE A 154 9.64 5.62 7.87
CA ILE A 154 10.72 4.64 7.74
C ILE A 154 10.14 3.30 7.29
N SER A 155 10.86 2.62 6.40
CA SER A 155 10.52 1.26 5.98
C SER A 155 11.76 0.37 5.91
N VAL A 156 11.59 -0.87 6.36
CA VAL A 156 12.66 -1.87 6.42
C VAL A 156 12.22 -3.20 5.84
N ALA A 157 13.13 -3.89 5.17
CA ALA A 157 12.89 -5.19 4.53
C ALA A 157 13.63 -6.33 5.23
N ALA A 158 13.26 -7.57 4.92
CA ALA A 158 13.86 -8.77 5.47
C ALA A 158 15.36 -8.91 5.12
N ASP A 159 15.80 -8.35 3.99
CA ASP A 159 17.19 -8.37 3.53
C ASP A 159 18.10 -7.35 4.24
N GLY A 160 17.56 -6.62 5.22
CA GLY A 160 18.28 -5.58 5.97
C GLY A 160 18.25 -4.20 5.31
N THR A 161 17.60 -4.05 4.15
CA THR A 161 17.42 -2.75 3.50
C THR A 161 16.57 -1.84 4.39
N VAL A 162 17.00 -0.58 4.54
CA VAL A 162 16.33 0.45 5.32
C VAL A 162 16.30 1.75 4.54
N TRP A 163 15.11 2.30 4.34
CA TRP A 163 14.90 3.61 3.74
C TRP A 163 13.98 4.44 4.63
N GLY A 164 14.08 5.76 4.51
CA GLY A 164 13.17 6.66 5.17
C GLY A 164 13.06 7.98 4.43
N VAL A 165 12.11 8.79 4.88
CA VAL A 165 11.90 10.15 4.39
C VAL A 165 11.97 11.13 5.58
N SER A 166 12.55 12.30 5.35
CA SER A 166 12.62 13.38 6.35
C SER A 166 11.45 14.36 6.20
N ALA A 167 11.28 15.23 7.20
CA ALA A 167 10.17 16.20 7.25
C ALA A 167 10.11 17.15 6.04
N ASP A 168 11.24 17.41 5.38
CA ASP A 168 11.35 18.19 4.14
C ASP A 168 11.29 17.33 2.88
N THR A 169 10.71 16.13 2.99
CA THR A 169 10.46 15.15 1.92
C THR A 169 11.70 14.50 1.30
N ARG A 170 12.92 14.81 1.76
CA ARG A 170 14.13 14.16 1.24
C ARG A 170 14.15 12.67 1.58
N ILE A 171 14.68 11.87 0.66
CA ILE A 171 14.70 10.41 0.74
C ILE A 171 16.10 9.96 1.15
N TRP A 172 16.17 9.02 2.10
CA TRP A 172 17.41 8.54 2.69
C TRP A 172 17.48 7.02 2.68
N ARG A 173 18.62 6.48 2.27
CA ARG A 173 18.95 5.05 2.36
C ARG A 173 20.02 4.82 3.41
N TYR A 174 19.81 3.88 4.32
CA TYR A 174 20.81 3.50 5.30
C TYR A 174 21.90 2.63 4.67
N THR A 175 23.15 2.86 5.03
CA THR A 175 24.33 2.14 4.51
C THR A 175 24.86 1.09 5.47
N GLY A 176 24.21 0.93 6.63
CA GLY A 176 24.69 0.11 7.75
C GLY A 176 25.43 0.91 8.83
N SER A 177 25.86 2.13 8.53
CA SER A 177 26.49 3.04 9.49
C SER A 177 26.05 4.50 9.35
N SER A 178 25.62 4.91 8.16
CA SER A 178 25.21 6.28 7.86
C SER A 178 24.02 6.32 6.91
N TRP A 179 23.51 7.51 6.63
CA TRP A 179 22.47 7.74 5.63
C TRP A 179 23.07 8.35 4.37
N THR A 180 22.62 7.89 3.21
CA THR A 180 22.92 8.49 1.91
C THR A 180 21.62 8.99 1.31
N GLN A 181 21.62 10.23 0.83
CA GLN A 181 20.45 10.81 0.17
C GLN A 181 20.23 10.15 -1.19
N VAL A 182 18.97 9.87 -1.51
CA VAL A 182 18.53 9.47 -2.85
C VAL A 182 17.74 10.65 -3.43
N GLU A 183 18.06 11.04 -4.67
CA GLU A 183 17.39 12.16 -5.34
C GLU A 183 15.88 11.91 -5.49
N GLY A 184 15.09 12.98 -5.37
CA GLY A 184 13.62 12.95 -5.36
C GLY A 184 13.03 13.43 -4.03
N GLY A 185 11.70 13.34 -3.92
CA GLY A 185 10.97 13.68 -2.70
C GLY A 185 9.76 12.77 -2.49
N LEU A 186 9.56 12.33 -1.24
CA LEU A 186 8.47 11.45 -0.83
C LEU A 186 7.92 11.85 0.55
N GLN A 187 6.66 11.51 0.82
CA GLN A 187 6.01 11.65 2.14
C GLN A 187 5.84 10.31 2.86
N ARG A 188 5.71 9.22 2.10
CA ARG A 188 5.68 7.84 2.59
C ARG A 188 6.58 6.95 1.76
N ILE A 189 7.13 5.92 2.38
CA ILE A 189 8.02 4.97 1.70
C ILE A 189 7.77 3.54 2.21
N SER A 190 7.78 2.57 1.30
CA SER A 190 7.73 1.14 1.60
C SER A 190 8.80 0.39 0.82
N VAL A 191 9.46 -0.56 1.49
CA VAL A 191 10.59 -1.34 0.98
C VAL A 191 10.28 -2.82 1.18
N GLY A 192 10.15 -3.56 0.08
CA GLY A 192 10.08 -5.03 0.11
C GLY A 192 11.45 -5.69 0.00
N SER A 193 12.38 -5.04 -0.72
CA SER A 193 13.77 -5.46 -0.87
C SER A 193 14.65 -4.28 -1.33
N SER A 194 15.96 -4.50 -1.44
CA SER A 194 16.90 -3.54 -2.04
C SER A 194 16.54 -3.06 -3.45
N THR A 195 15.75 -3.83 -4.21
CA THR A 195 15.35 -3.51 -5.58
C THR A 195 13.85 -3.22 -5.74
N ASP A 196 13.05 -3.34 -4.68
CA ASP A 196 11.62 -3.10 -4.73
C ASP A 196 11.20 -2.12 -3.64
N VAL A 197 11.19 -0.85 -4.04
CA VAL A 197 10.91 0.31 -3.19
C VAL A 197 9.88 1.18 -3.86
N TRP A 198 8.85 1.55 -3.10
CA TRP A 198 7.75 2.38 -3.55
C TRP A 198 7.52 3.52 -2.59
N GLY A 199 6.96 4.61 -3.08
CA GLY A 199 6.64 5.76 -2.26
C GLY A 199 5.46 6.55 -2.76
N VAL A 200 4.91 7.35 -1.85
CA VAL A 200 3.84 8.31 -2.09
C VAL A 200 4.32 9.73 -1.81
N ILE A 201 3.87 10.67 -2.64
CA ILE A 201 3.83 12.09 -2.29
C ILE A 201 2.61 12.76 -2.91
N ASN A 202 1.84 13.50 -2.12
CA ASN A 202 0.67 14.26 -2.60
C ASN A 202 -0.33 13.41 -3.43
N GLY A 203 -0.51 12.13 -3.09
CA GLY A 203 -1.38 11.22 -3.82
C GLY A 203 -0.74 10.54 -5.04
N GLU A 204 0.47 10.92 -5.43
CA GLU A 204 1.19 10.33 -6.55
C GLU A 204 2.09 9.18 -6.10
N ILE A 205 2.11 8.10 -6.88
CA ILE A 205 2.91 6.91 -6.62
C ILE A 205 4.17 6.88 -7.47
N PHE A 206 5.28 6.50 -6.84
CA PHE A 206 6.57 6.32 -7.49
C PHE A 206 7.16 4.95 -7.14
N ARG A 207 7.74 4.29 -8.15
CA ARG A 207 8.51 3.07 -8.00
C ARG A 207 9.99 3.35 -8.23
N TYR A 208 10.85 2.81 -7.39
CA TYR A 208 12.29 2.94 -7.52
C TYR A 208 12.81 2.12 -8.72
N THR A 209 13.68 2.72 -9.52
CA THR A 209 14.20 2.11 -10.75
C THR A 209 15.58 1.46 -10.57
N GLY A 210 16.27 1.73 -9.46
CA GLY A 210 17.68 1.38 -9.30
C GLY A 210 18.66 2.30 -10.05
N SER A 211 18.17 3.27 -10.83
CA SER A 211 19.01 4.19 -11.60
C SER A 211 19.36 5.44 -10.81
N ALA A 212 20.65 5.78 -10.72
CA ALA A 212 21.08 7.04 -10.07
C ALA A 212 20.64 8.30 -10.84
N SER A 213 20.49 8.23 -12.17
CA SER A 213 20.12 9.38 -13.00
C SER A 213 18.61 9.61 -13.11
N SER A 214 17.82 8.58 -12.86
CA SER A 214 16.36 8.63 -12.88
C SER A 214 15.81 7.63 -11.86
N PRO A 215 15.93 7.93 -10.55
CA PRO A 215 15.67 6.96 -9.49
C PRO A 215 14.21 6.54 -9.37
N TRP A 216 13.28 7.32 -9.91
CA TRP A 216 11.85 7.10 -9.73
C TRP A 216 11.11 7.11 -11.07
N ILE A 217 10.21 6.15 -11.24
CA ILE A 217 9.19 6.16 -12.29
C ILE A 217 7.82 6.36 -11.65
N GLN A 218 7.04 7.31 -12.17
CA GLN A 218 5.69 7.57 -11.69
C GLN A 218 4.73 6.49 -12.19
N ILE A 219 3.85 6.04 -11.30
CA ILE A 219 2.74 5.15 -11.62
C ILE A 219 1.45 5.97 -11.53
N PRO A 220 0.68 6.13 -12.62
CA PRO A 220 -0.43 7.11 -12.69
C PRO A 220 -1.69 6.60 -11.97
N VAL A 221 -1.62 6.47 -10.65
CA VAL A 221 -2.72 6.11 -9.75
C VAL A 221 -2.71 7.04 -8.53
N GLY A 222 -3.89 7.36 -8.01
CA GLY A 222 -4.06 8.22 -6.83
C GLY A 222 -4.15 7.39 -5.54
N LEU A 223 -3.08 7.32 -4.76
CA LEU A 223 -3.00 6.57 -3.51
C LEU A 223 -2.24 7.37 -2.45
N THR A 224 -2.61 7.20 -1.18
CA THR A 224 -2.07 7.98 -0.05
C THR A 224 -1.14 7.17 0.86
N ASP A 225 -1.18 5.84 0.75
CA ASP A 225 -0.26 4.93 1.42
C ASP A 225 -0.02 3.69 0.55
N ILE A 226 1.16 3.10 0.66
CA ILE A 226 1.61 1.98 -0.19
C ILE A 226 2.42 0.99 0.66
N GLY A 227 2.18 -0.30 0.46
CA GLY A 227 2.90 -1.40 1.10
C GLY A 227 3.47 -2.36 0.06
N VAL A 228 4.70 -2.81 0.28
CA VAL A 228 5.47 -3.67 -0.64
C VAL A 228 6.06 -4.82 0.16
N GLY A 229 5.68 -6.05 -0.20
CA GLY A 229 6.16 -7.28 0.44
C GLY A 229 7.48 -7.77 -0.13
N ALA A 230 8.16 -8.63 0.63
CA ALA A 230 9.42 -9.25 0.21
C ALA A 230 9.26 -10.19 -1.01
N ASP A 231 8.04 -10.59 -1.34
CA ASP A 231 7.70 -11.40 -2.52
C ASP A 231 7.24 -10.56 -3.73
N GLY A 232 7.41 -9.23 -3.67
CA GLY A 232 7.07 -8.29 -4.74
C GLY A 232 5.58 -7.96 -4.85
N VAL A 233 4.76 -8.43 -3.91
CA VAL A 233 3.35 -8.04 -3.85
C VAL A 233 3.25 -6.60 -3.38
N VAL A 234 2.44 -5.80 -4.07
CA VAL A 234 2.23 -4.39 -3.76
C VAL A 234 0.73 -4.13 -3.56
N TRP A 235 0.42 -3.43 -2.47
CA TRP A 235 -0.91 -2.92 -2.19
C TRP A 235 -0.83 -1.46 -1.86
N GLY A 236 -1.91 -0.72 -2.10
CA GLY A 236 -2.03 0.65 -1.64
C GLY A 236 -3.46 1.00 -1.32
N VAL A 237 -3.60 2.13 -0.62
CA VAL A 237 -4.89 2.66 -0.19
C VAL A 237 -4.97 4.14 -0.52
N ASN A 238 -6.19 4.64 -0.65
CA ASN A 238 -6.47 6.06 -0.72
C ASN A 238 -7.35 6.45 0.47
N SER A 239 -6.80 7.17 1.44
CA SER A 239 -7.49 7.54 2.67
C SER A 239 -8.58 8.59 2.47
N ALA A 240 -8.69 9.21 1.28
CA ALA A 240 -9.79 10.13 0.98
C ALA A 240 -11.11 9.41 0.72
N ASP A 241 -11.07 8.20 0.15
CA ASP A 241 -12.24 7.36 -0.14
C ASP A 241 -12.17 5.95 0.47
N HIS A 242 -11.12 5.71 1.26
CA HIS A 242 -10.72 4.45 1.90
C HIS A 242 -10.49 3.29 0.92
N SER A 243 -10.41 3.54 -0.40
CA SER A 243 -10.31 2.47 -1.39
C SER A 243 -9.00 1.69 -1.29
N ILE A 244 -9.07 0.38 -1.53
CA ILE A 244 -7.94 -0.54 -1.43
C ILE A 244 -7.61 -1.10 -2.82
N TRP A 245 -6.34 -1.12 -3.17
CA TRP A 245 -5.87 -1.51 -4.50
C TRP A 245 -4.69 -2.48 -4.39
N ARG A 246 -4.69 -3.53 -5.20
CA ARG A 246 -3.58 -4.49 -5.33
C ARG A 246 -2.96 -4.38 -6.71
N TRP A 247 -1.65 -4.24 -6.77
CA TRP A 247 -0.89 -4.18 -8.02
C TRP A 247 -0.95 -5.53 -8.75
N THR A 248 -1.13 -5.50 -10.07
CA THR A 248 -1.24 -6.68 -10.93
C THR A 248 -0.01 -6.94 -11.79
N GLY A 249 1.02 -6.09 -11.73
CA GLY A 249 2.17 -6.16 -12.64
C GLY A 249 2.03 -5.25 -13.85
N GLU A 250 3.08 -5.19 -14.67
CA GLU A 250 3.04 -4.60 -16.03
C GLU A 250 2.55 -5.62 -17.06
#